data_AF-A0A949UCM7-F1
#
_entry.id   AF-A0A949UCM7-F1
#
_cell.length_a   1.000
_cell.length_b   1.000
_cell.length_c   1.000
_cell.angle_alpha   90.00
_cell.angle_beta   90.00
_cell.angle_gamma   90.00
#
_symmetry.space_group_name_H-M   'P 1'
#
loop_
_entity.id
_entity.type
_entity.pdbx_description
1 polymer ?
#
loop_
_entity_poly.entity_id
_entity_poly.type
_entity_poly.pdbx_seq_one_letter_code
_entity_poly.pdbx_strand_id
1 'polypeptide(L)'
;MKYVRTVPAVLLMLCAAISAPQTRKTAKELPPSAYKLIAIQVSGLQHYNQQDVSRASGLQMGQTVHEDDFKEVARRLGQTGAFTDVAYGFTYSPDGTKLELKVKEAERFAPAKFENLVWFSDQELLERIHTQVPLFDGQLPITGPLPDDVSQALQGMLDEKRIPAQVDYTRVAHEDGPTEAFDYRATGPRIVIANVAFTDADPAESSELGSAAKSLRGTEYSRSKLVQQEDKIFLPVFLQRGYLKAHFREPDARIGQTEENDIFVDVTFPVDPGPQYKLNAVTLEGYKAIPSDTLRQVMHFQVGQPADAIQVRKDVDSIKALYGSRGYMDASVQSTPELDNASQTVTYRLTIHEGDVFKMGDLEILGVDSRTKERLQNNWTLFSGDTYNSGYTKRFVSQALRDVLTTGEWNPDVLETLDRKDKTVDVTLHFIARQ
;
A
#
# COMPACT_ATOMS: atom_id res chain seq x y z
N MET A 1 7.92 -74.12 27.42
CA MET A 1 8.01 -75.32 26.56
C MET A 1 6.90 -75.26 25.52
N LYS A 2 7.26 -75.58 24.27
CA LYS A 2 6.41 -75.64 23.08
C LYS A 2 5.37 -76.79 23.15
N TYR A 3 4.47 -76.79 22.15
CA TYR A 3 3.59 -77.86 21.64
C TYR A 3 2.14 -77.85 22.17
N VAL A 4 1.08 -78.11 21.39
CA VAL A 4 0.82 -78.17 19.93
C VAL A 4 -0.71 -78.30 19.72
N ARG A 5 -1.20 -77.71 18.61
CA ARG A 5 -2.30 -78.12 17.69
C ARG A 5 -3.14 -79.38 18.04
N THR A 6 -4.48 -79.30 17.93
CA THR A 6 -5.34 -79.86 16.84
C THR A 6 -6.85 -79.72 17.13
N VAL A 7 -7.63 -79.60 16.06
CA VAL A 7 -9.11 -79.52 15.97
C VAL A 7 -9.73 -80.93 16.02
N PRO A 8 -11.02 -81.07 16.40
CA PRO A 8 -11.94 -81.75 15.48
C PRO A 8 -13.32 -81.10 15.35
N ALA A 9 -13.93 -81.33 14.19
CA ALA A 9 -15.28 -80.94 13.80
C ALA A 9 -16.36 -81.79 14.49
N VAL A 10 -17.53 -81.21 14.77
CA VAL A 10 -18.76 -81.96 15.06
C VAL A 10 -19.97 -81.33 14.36
N LEU A 11 -20.67 -82.22 13.66
CA LEU A 11 -21.97 -82.19 13.00
C LEU A 11 -23.07 -81.43 13.79
N LEU A 12 -23.87 -80.61 13.11
CA LEU A 12 -25.08 -80.00 13.69
C LEU A 12 -26.30 -80.34 12.82
N MET A 13 -27.22 -81.10 13.42
CA MET A 13 -28.49 -81.57 12.84
C MET A 13 -29.45 -80.42 12.55
N LEU A 14 -30.14 -80.51 11.40
CA LEU A 14 -31.31 -79.73 11.07
C LEU A 14 -32.46 -80.02 12.04
N CYS A 15 -33.01 -78.97 12.65
CA CYS A 15 -34.39 -78.94 13.14
C CYS A 15 -35.12 -77.80 12.43
N ALA A 16 -36.14 -78.16 11.66
CA ALA A 16 -37.03 -77.24 10.98
C ALA A 16 -37.89 -76.51 12.01
N ALA A 17 -37.74 -75.18 12.10
CA ALA A 17 -38.66 -74.29 12.79
C ALA A 17 -39.40 -73.43 11.76
N ILE A 18 -40.72 -73.48 11.88
CA ILE A 18 -41.75 -72.90 11.04
C ILE A 18 -41.51 -71.39 10.82
N SER A 19 -41.44 -70.98 9.55
CA SER A 19 -41.30 -69.57 9.15
C SER A 19 -42.57 -68.78 9.48
N ALA A 20 -42.48 -67.84 10.42
CA ALA A 20 -43.44 -66.75 10.50
C ALA A 20 -43.13 -65.75 9.37
N PRO A 21 -44.12 -65.26 8.60
CA PRO A 21 -43.89 -64.19 7.64
C PRO A 21 -43.55 -62.91 8.42
N GLN A 22 -42.27 -62.54 8.45
CA GLN A 22 -41.88 -61.18 8.77
C GLN A 22 -42.40 -60.28 7.65
N THR A 23 -43.48 -59.55 7.92
CA THR A 23 -43.84 -58.37 7.14
C THR A 23 -42.67 -57.41 7.16
N ARG A 24 -41.82 -57.49 6.13
CA ARG A 24 -40.83 -56.46 5.79
C ARG A 24 -41.64 -55.19 5.61
N LYS A 25 -41.61 -54.27 6.59
CA LYS A 25 -42.04 -52.89 6.35
C LYS A 25 -41.16 -52.40 5.19
N THR A 26 -41.73 -52.36 4.00
CA THR A 26 -41.14 -51.66 2.87
C THR A 26 -40.88 -50.24 3.36
N ALA A 27 -39.62 -49.87 3.52
CA ALA A 27 -39.26 -48.47 3.64
C ALA A 27 -39.88 -47.80 2.42
N LYS A 28 -40.80 -46.87 2.66
CA LYS A 28 -41.52 -46.16 1.61
C LYS A 28 -40.44 -45.43 0.80
N GLU A 29 -40.11 -45.96 -0.39
CA GLU A 29 -39.16 -45.29 -1.27
C GLU A 29 -39.66 -43.87 -1.52
N LEU A 30 -38.80 -42.90 -1.27
CA LEU A 30 -39.12 -41.50 -1.46
C LEU A 30 -39.44 -41.28 -2.95
N PRO A 31 -40.48 -40.51 -3.29
CA PRO A 31 -40.78 -40.21 -4.69
C PRO A 31 -39.59 -39.47 -5.32
N PRO A 32 -39.36 -39.57 -6.65
CA PRO A 32 -38.29 -38.83 -7.33
C PRO A 32 -38.34 -37.30 -7.08
N SER A 33 -39.53 -36.75 -6.81
CA SER A 33 -39.70 -35.34 -6.42
C SER A 33 -38.99 -34.97 -5.11
N ALA A 34 -38.81 -35.93 -4.20
CA ALA A 34 -38.20 -35.71 -2.90
C ALA A 34 -36.71 -35.40 -2.98
N TYR A 35 -36.06 -35.69 -4.11
CA TYR A 35 -34.65 -35.40 -4.37
C TYR A 35 -34.45 -34.08 -5.11
N LYS A 36 -35.50 -33.33 -5.45
CA LYS A 36 -35.36 -32.02 -6.09
C LYS A 36 -34.97 -30.97 -5.07
N LEU A 37 -33.88 -30.24 -5.32
CA LEU A 37 -33.47 -29.14 -4.46
C LEU A 37 -34.50 -28.01 -4.48
N ILE A 38 -35.09 -27.69 -3.34
CA ILE A 38 -36.11 -26.63 -3.22
C ILE A 38 -35.68 -25.45 -2.36
N ALA A 39 -34.63 -25.62 -1.55
CA ALA A 39 -34.06 -24.53 -0.77
C ALA A 39 -32.59 -24.80 -0.42
N ILE A 40 -31.80 -23.72 -0.38
CA ILE A 40 -30.49 -23.67 0.26
C ILE A 40 -30.60 -22.57 1.32
N GLN A 41 -30.39 -22.94 2.58
CA GLN A 41 -30.29 -22.00 3.70
C GLN A 41 -28.84 -21.93 4.15
N VAL A 42 -28.37 -20.73 4.46
CA VAL A 42 -26.99 -20.52 4.90
C VAL A 42 -27.03 -19.76 6.23
N SER A 43 -26.26 -20.23 7.20
CA SER A 43 -26.16 -19.64 8.54
C SER A 43 -24.70 -19.46 8.94
N GLY A 44 -24.44 -18.49 9.82
CA GLY A 44 -23.08 -18.16 10.28
C GLY A 44 -22.33 -17.12 9.44
N LEU A 45 -23.03 -16.49 8.50
CA LEU A 45 -22.49 -15.39 7.69
C LEU A 45 -22.31 -14.11 8.51
N GLN A 46 -21.25 -13.37 8.23
CA GLN A 46 -20.98 -12.06 8.81
C GLN A 46 -20.73 -11.01 7.73
N HIS A 47 -19.90 -11.36 6.76
CA HIS A 47 -19.47 -10.54 5.63
C HIS A 47 -20.28 -10.86 4.37
N TYR A 48 -20.43 -12.15 4.04
CA TYR A 48 -21.12 -12.57 2.81
C TYR A 48 -22.64 -12.61 2.96
N ASN A 49 -23.34 -12.53 1.83
CA ASN A 49 -24.79 -12.76 1.79
C ASN A 49 -25.13 -14.20 1.35
N GLN A 50 -26.33 -14.65 1.73
CA GLN A 50 -26.79 -16.03 1.44
C GLN A 50 -26.90 -16.33 -0.05
N GLN A 51 -27.29 -15.36 -0.88
CA GLN A 51 -27.49 -15.57 -2.30
C GLN A 51 -26.17 -15.92 -2.99
N ASP A 52 -25.08 -15.26 -2.60
CA ASP A 52 -23.77 -15.49 -3.18
C ASP A 52 -23.14 -16.80 -2.71
N VAL A 53 -23.30 -17.17 -1.45
CA VAL A 53 -22.89 -18.51 -0.98
C VAL A 53 -23.72 -19.61 -1.65
N SER A 54 -25.01 -19.35 -1.88
CA SER A 54 -25.88 -20.29 -2.63
C SER A 54 -25.43 -20.42 -4.08
N ARG A 55 -25.04 -19.33 -4.75
CA ARG A 55 -24.46 -19.38 -6.11
C ARG A 55 -23.11 -20.10 -6.12
N ALA A 56 -22.24 -19.81 -5.15
CA ALA A 56 -20.93 -20.43 -5.01
C ALA A 56 -21.01 -21.93 -4.70
N SER A 57 -22.14 -22.41 -4.15
CA SER A 57 -22.41 -23.84 -4.01
C SER A 57 -22.39 -24.57 -5.37
N GLY A 58 -22.71 -23.88 -6.47
CA GLY A 58 -22.83 -24.47 -7.80
C GLY A 58 -24.07 -25.34 -7.98
N LEU A 59 -24.98 -25.41 -6.99
CA LEU A 59 -26.25 -26.11 -7.11
C LEU A 59 -27.33 -25.20 -7.71
N GLN A 60 -28.18 -25.77 -8.57
CA GLN A 60 -29.33 -25.07 -9.15
C GLN A 60 -30.64 -25.50 -8.47
N MET A 61 -31.54 -24.55 -8.21
CA MET A 61 -32.88 -24.86 -7.70
C MET A 61 -33.63 -25.77 -8.68
N GLY A 62 -34.32 -26.78 -8.15
CA GLY A 62 -35.10 -27.76 -8.91
C GLY A 62 -34.30 -28.94 -9.45
N GLN A 63 -32.96 -28.91 -9.40
CA GLN A 63 -32.13 -30.02 -9.84
C GLN A 63 -32.24 -31.21 -8.87
N THR A 64 -32.03 -32.42 -9.38
CA THR A 64 -31.92 -33.62 -8.54
C THR A 64 -30.60 -33.60 -7.76
N VAL A 65 -30.67 -33.77 -6.45
CA VAL A 65 -29.52 -33.74 -5.54
C VAL A 65 -29.51 -34.95 -4.60
N HIS A 66 -28.30 -35.36 -4.22
CA HIS A 66 -28.01 -36.41 -3.26
C HIS A 66 -26.99 -35.92 -2.22
N GLU A 67 -26.80 -36.71 -1.16
CA GLU A 67 -25.85 -36.37 -0.09
C GLU A 67 -24.42 -36.13 -0.59
N ASP A 68 -23.97 -36.87 -1.60
CA ASP A 68 -22.65 -36.68 -2.21
C ASP A 68 -22.49 -35.28 -2.84
N ASP A 69 -23.57 -34.71 -3.39
CA ASP A 69 -23.56 -33.35 -3.93
C ASP A 69 -23.34 -32.32 -2.81
N PHE A 70 -23.95 -32.53 -1.64
CA PHE A 70 -23.82 -31.62 -0.49
C PHE A 70 -22.43 -31.70 0.14
N LYS A 71 -21.87 -32.90 0.22
CA LYS A 71 -20.48 -33.10 0.63
C LYS A 71 -19.51 -32.37 -0.30
N GLU A 72 -19.76 -32.45 -1.60
CA GLU A 72 -18.97 -31.75 -2.61
C GLU A 72 -19.13 -30.22 -2.51
N VAL A 73 -20.33 -29.71 -2.24
CA VAL A 73 -20.56 -28.29 -1.93
C VAL A 73 -19.74 -27.84 -0.72
N ALA A 74 -19.81 -28.57 0.40
CA ALA A 74 -19.08 -28.20 1.61
C ALA A 74 -17.57 -28.18 1.37
N ARG A 75 -17.05 -29.19 0.64
CA ARG A 75 -15.65 -29.25 0.22
C ARG A 75 -15.27 -28.06 -0.66
N ARG A 76 -16.07 -27.76 -1.68
CA ARG A 76 -15.83 -26.63 -2.61
C ARG A 76 -15.77 -25.30 -1.87
N LEU A 77 -16.80 -25.01 -1.07
CA LEU A 77 -16.85 -23.78 -0.28
C LEU A 77 -15.66 -23.68 0.68
N GLY A 78 -15.31 -24.76 1.39
CA GLY A 78 -14.15 -24.77 2.28
C GLY A 78 -12.81 -24.57 1.56
N GLN A 79 -12.71 -25.01 0.29
CA GLN A 79 -11.50 -24.83 -0.50
C GLN A 79 -11.28 -23.41 -1.01
N THR A 80 -12.32 -22.57 -1.08
CA THR A 80 -12.20 -21.17 -1.52
C THR A 80 -11.29 -20.35 -0.61
N GLY A 81 -11.13 -20.77 0.65
CA GLY A 81 -10.45 -20.00 1.70
C GLY A 81 -11.31 -18.89 2.30
N ALA A 82 -12.52 -18.65 1.76
CA ALA A 82 -13.48 -17.69 2.31
C ALA A 82 -14.14 -18.20 3.61
N PHE A 83 -14.09 -19.51 3.86
CA PHE A 83 -14.66 -20.16 5.04
C PHE A 83 -13.62 -21.04 5.73
N THR A 84 -13.51 -20.91 7.05
CA THR A 84 -12.65 -21.75 7.91
C THR A 84 -13.34 -23.03 8.36
N ASP A 85 -14.68 -23.05 8.36
CA ASP A 85 -15.50 -24.22 8.64
C ASP A 85 -16.75 -24.22 7.76
N VAL A 86 -17.10 -25.39 7.23
CA VAL A 86 -18.31 -25.58 6.42
C VAL A 86 -18.95 -26.91 6.78
N ALA A 87 -20.05 -26.85 7.52
CA ALA A 87 -20.91 -27.98 7.82
C ALA A 87 -22.18 -27.92 6.99
N TYR A 88 -22.77 -29.08 6.71
CA TYR A 88 -24.05 -29.17 6.01
C TYR A 88 -25.01 -30.13 6.72
N GLY A 89 -26.30 -29.84 6.59
CA GLY A 89 -27.40 -30.72 6.94
C GLY A 89 -28.44 -30.67 5.82
N PHE A 90 -29.32 -31.66 5.74
CA PHE A 90 -30.38 -31.66 4.73
C PHE A 90 -31.61 -32.40 5.22
N THR A 91 -32.77 -32.05 4.65
CA THR A 91 -34.03 -32.74 4.91
C THR A 91 -34.72 -33.11 3.60
N TYR A 92 -35.15 -34.37 3.50
CA TYR A 92 -35.99 -34.85 2.41
C TYR A 92 -37.46 -34.72 2.78
N SER A 93 -38.28 -34.26 1.84
CA SER A 93 -39.74 -34.22 1.96
C SER A 93 -40.38 -34.60 0.62
N PRO A 94 -41.67 -34.99 0.57
CA PRO A 94 -42.36 -35.23 -0.70
C PRO A 94 -42.29 -34.05 -1.69
N ASP A 95 -42.18 -32.83 -1.15
CA ASP A 95 -42.11 -31.57 -1.89
C ASP A 95 -40.69 -31.27 -2.43
N GLY A 96 -39.66 -31.91 -1.89
CA GLY A 96 -38.25 -31.74 -2.28
C GLY A 96 -37.24 -31.78 -1.13
N THR A 97 -35.96 -31.60 -1.48
CA THR A 97 -34.82 -31.53 -0.57
C THR A 97 -34.49 -30.10 -0.18
N LYS A 98 -34.30 -29.84 1.11
CA LYS A 98 -33.72 -28.59 1.62
C LYS A 98 -32.30 -28.84 2.11
N LEU A 99 -31.35 -28.03 1.66
CA LEU A 99 -29.97 -27.99 2.12
C LEU A 99 -29.80 -26.87 3.14
N GLU A 100 -29.17 -27.16 4.27
CA GLU A 100 -28.76 -26.22 5.29
C GLU A 100 -27.22 -26.21 5.35
N LEU A 101 -26.61 -25.06 5.09
CA LEU A 101 -25.18 -24.82 5.21
C LEU A 101 -24.94 -23.99 6.48
N LYS A 102 -24.00 -24.44 7.30
CA LYS A 102 -23.51 -23.70 8.45
C LYS A 102 -22.04 -23.42 8.23
N VAL A 103 -21.69 -22.15 8.12
CA VAL A 103 -20.33 -21.71 7.78
C VAL A 103 -19.72 -20.90 8.90
N LYS A 104 -18.39 -20.89 8.96
CA LYS A 104 -17.59 -19.89 9.67
C LYS A 104 -16.69 -19.22 8.64
N GLU A 105 -16.85 -17.92 8.43
CA GLU A 105 -16.02 -17.15 7.50
C GLU A 105 -14.56 -17.07 7.95
N ALA A 106 -13.67 -16.70 7.01
CA ALA A 106 -12.29 -16.38 7.32
C ALA A 106 -12.18 -15.17 8.24
N GLU A 107 -11.16 -15.14 9.09
CA GLU A 107 -10.98 -14.04 10.05
C GLU A 107 -10.34 -12.80 9.43
N ARG A 108 -9.73 -12.93 8.25
CA ARG A 108 -9.00 -11.85 7.60
C ARG A 108 -9.23 -11.84 6.09
N PHE A 109 -9.57 -10.66 5.62
CA PHE A 109 -9.71 -10.32 4.22
C PHE A 109 -8.81 -9.12 3.89
N ALA A 110 -8.36 -9.07 2.63
CA ALA A 110 -7.61 -7.95 2.09
C ALA A 110 -8.27 -7.45 0.79
N PRO A 111 -8.24 -6.14 0.51
CA PRO A 111 -8.79 -5.58 -0.71
C PRO A 111 -8.08 -6.10 -1.97
N ALA A 112 -8.85 -6.29 -3.03
CA ALA A 112 -8.34 -6.42 -4.39
C ALA A 112 -8.14 -5.02 -4.99
N LYS A 113 -6.96 -4.76 -5.54
CA LYS A 113 -6.61 -3.50 -6.20
C LYS A 113 -6.28 -3.76 -7.67
N PHE A 114 -6.72 -2.87 -8.54
CA PHE A 114 -6.53 -2.99 -9.99
C PHE A 114 -5.50 -1.95 -10.45
N GLU A 115 -4.27 -2.41 -10.71
CA GLU A 115 -3.12 -1.50 -10.88
C GLU A 115 -3.06 -0.82 -12.24
N ASN A 116 -3.36 -1.56 -13.31
CA ASN A 116 -3.18 -1.10 -14.70
C ASN A 116 -4.24 -1.64 -15.68
N LEU A 117 -5.41 -2.03 -15.17
CA LEU A 117 -6.53 -2.57 -15.97
C LEU A 117 -7.35 -1.45 -16.63
N VAL A 118 -6.70 -0.60 -17.42
CA VAL A 118 -7.25 0.67 -17.96
C VAL A 118 -8.36 0.52 -19.01
N TRP A 119 -8.72 -0.71 -19.39
CA TRP A 119 -9.79 -1.01 -20.36
C TRP A 119 -11.19 -1.11 -19.74
N PHE A 120 -11.25 -1.04 -18.40
CA PHE A 120 -12.47 -1.21 -17.62
C PHE A 120 -12.49 -0.15 -16.51
N SER A 121 -13.69 0.25 -16.10
CA SER A 121 -13.83 0.99 -14.86
C SER A 121 -13.77 0.04 -13.66
N ASP A 122 -13.38 0.54 -12.48
CA ASP A 122 -13.38 -0.26 -11.24
C ASP A 122 -14.76 -0.86 -10.95
N GLN A 123 -15.84 -0.11 -11.19
CA GLN A 123 -17.19 -0.62 -11.04
C GLN A 123 -17.48 -1.79 -11.99
N GLU A 124 -17.08 -1.67 -13.26
CA GLU A 124 -17.23 -2.77 -14.24
C GLU A 124 -16.42 -3.99 -13.81
N LEU A 125 -15.17 -3.81 -13.34
CA LEU A 125 -14.34 -4.90 -12.83
C LEU A 125 -15.04 -5.60 -11.68
N LEU A 126 -15.50 -4.85 -10.67
CA LEU A 126 -16.18 -5.41 -9.50
C LEU A 126 -17.42 -6.21 -9.87
N GLU A 127 -18.32 -5.63 -10.69
CA GLU A 127 -19.57 -6.26 -11.09
C GLU A 127 -19.34 -7.52 -11.95
N ARG A 128 -18.39 -7.46 -12.89
CA ARG A 128 -18.10 -8.58 -13.80
C ARG A 128 -17.38 -9.72 -13.11
N ILE A 129 -16.42 -9.43 -12.24
CA ILE A 129 -15.76 -10.46 -11.42
C ILE A 129 -16.79 -11.11 -10.51
N HIS A 130 -17.63 -10.34 -9.82
CA HIS A 130 -18.68 -10.87 -8.93
C HIS A 130 -19.69 -11.79 -9.66
N THR A 131 -19.94 -11.51 -10.95
CA THR A 131 -20.80 -12.38 -11.77
C THR A 131 -20.21 -13.78 -11.94
N GLN A 132 -18.89 -13.88 -12.13
CA GLN A 132 -18.16 -15.14 -12.35
C GLN A 132 -17.68 -15.80 -11.06
N VAL A 133 -17.35 -14.99 -10.05
CA VAL A 133 -16.81 -15.38 -8.75
C VAL A 133 -17.77 -14.83 -7.68
N PRO A 134 -18.83 -15.56 -7.30
CA PRO A 134 -19.88 -15.03 -6.44
C PRO A 134 -19.40 -14.57 -5.05
N LEU A 135 -18.31 -15.16 -4.53
CA LEU A 135 -17.73 -14.79 -3.23
C LEU A 135 -16.77 -13.60 -3.30
N PHE A 136 -16.67 -12.92 -4.44
CA PHE A 136 -15.86 -11.71 -4.56
C PHE A 136 -16.72 -10.46 -4.40
N ASP A 137 -16.37 -9.58 -3.47
CA ASP A 137 -17.06 -8.31 -3.21
C ASP A 137 -16.09 -7.12 -3.10
N GLY A 138 -14.94 -7.23 -3.75
CA GLY A 138 -13.82 -6.28 -3.62
C GLY A 138 -12.81 -6.67 -2.54
N GLN A 139 -13.13 -7.65 -1.68
CA GLN A 139 -12.20 -8.21 -0.71
C GLN A 139 -11.98 -9.70 -0.96
N LEU A 140 -10.82 -10.19 -0.51
CA LEU A 140 -10.35 -11.55 -0.74
C LEU A 140 -9.78 -12.16 0.54
N PRO A 141 -10.04 -13.45 0.81
CA PRO A 141 -9.41 -14.13 1.92
C PRO A 141 -7.90 -14.20 1.70
N ILE A 142 -7.13 -14.11 2.79
CA ILE A 142 -5.66 -14.17 2.71
C ILE A 142 -5.18 -15.58 2.30
N THR A 143 -6.00 -16.61 2.44
CA THR A 143 -5.69 -17.99 2.08
C THR A 143 -6.64 -18.54 1.04
N GLY A 144 -6.24 -19.61 0.36
CA GLY A 144 -7.06 -20.27 -0.67
C GLY A 144 -6.89 -19.67 -2.06
N PRO A 145 -7.59 -20.24 -3.06
CA PRO A 145 -7.45 -19.93 -4.47
C PRO A 145 -8.39 -18.82 -4.95
N LEU A 146 -9.24 -18.23 -4.09
CA LEU A 146 -10.16 -17.17 -4.53
C LEU A 146 -9.44 -16.00 -5.24
N PRO A 147 -8.23 -15.57 -4.83
CA PRO A 147 -7.46 -14.60 -5.59
C PRO A 147 -7.09 -15.08 -7.01
N ASP A 148 -6.82 -16.37 -7.20
CA ASP A 148 -6.53 -16.97 -8.50
C ASP A 148 -7.80 -17.02 -9.38
N ASP A 149 -8.96 -17.31 -8.80
CA ASP A 149 -10.26 -17.27 -9.48
C ASP A 149 -10.57 -15.86 -10.02
N VAL A 150 -10.20 -14.81 -9.27
CA VAL A 150 -10.31 -13.42 -9.74
C VAL A 150 -9.37 -13.15 -10.91
N SER A 151 -8.12 -13.65 -10.88
CA SER A 151 -7.21 -13.55 -12.05
C SER A 151 -7.80 -14.22 -13.28
N GLN A 152 -8.41 -15.40 -13.13
CA GLN A 152 -9.07 -16.10 -14.24
C GLN A 152 -10.26 -15.31 -14.79
N ALA A 153 -11.07 -14.72 -13.91
CA ALA A 153 -12.20 -13.90 -14.32
C ALA A 153 -11.74 -12.65 -15.11
N LEU A 154 -10.73 -11.95 -14.58
CA LEU A 154 -10.09 -10.81 -15.25
C LEU A 154 -9.48 -11.21 -16.60
N GLN A 155 -8.81 -12.37 -16.67
CA GLN A 155 -8.28 -12.89 -17.93
C GLN A 155 -9.38 -13.10 -18.96
N GLY A 156 -10.50 -13.71 -18.57
CA GLY A 156 -11.66 -13.90 -19.45
C GLY A 156 -12.24 -12.58 -19.96
N MET A 157 -12.22 -11.53 -19.13
CA MET A 157 -12.63 -10.18 -19.55
C MET A 157 -11.70 -9.59 -20.61
N LEU A 158 -10.39 -9.78 -20.48
CA LEU A 158 -9.41 -9.35 -21.48
C LEU A 158 -9.57 -10.13 -22.79
N ASP A 159 -9.73 -11.46 -22.70
CA ASP A 159 -9.89 -12.35 -23.86
C ASP A 159 -11.13 -11.99 -24.68
N GLU A 160 -12.25 -11.68 -24.02
CA GLU A 160 -13.49 -11.22 -24.67
C GLU A 160 -13.26 -9.94 -25.49
N LYS A 161 -12.49 -9.00 -24.95
CA LYS A 161 -12.10 -7.77 -25.65
C LYS A 161 -10.91 -7.96 -26.60
N ARG A 162 -10.37 -9.18 -26.71
CA ARG A 162 -9.18 -9.54 -27.52
C ARG A 162 -7.95 -8.69 -27.18
N ILE A 163 -7.78 -8.37 -25.90
CA ILE A 163 -6.62 -7.62 -25.42
C ILE A 163 -5.47 -8.63 -25.24
N PRO A 164 -4.31 -8.43 -25.90
CA PRO A 164 -3.19 -9.37 -25.85
C PRO A 164 -2.38 -9.18 -24.55
N ALA A 165 -3.01 -9.46 -23.41
CA ALA A 165 -2.40 -9.31 -22.09
C ALA A 165 -2.73 -10.50 -21.18
N GLN A 166 -1.92 -10.69 -20.14
CA GLN A 166 -2.06 -11.72 -19.12
C GLN A 166 -2.25 -11.09 -17.75
N VAL A 167 -3.20 -11.57 -16.97
CA VAL A 167 -3.48 -11.06 -15.61
C VAL A 167 -2.84 -11.94 -14.56
N ASP A 168 -2.01 -11.31 -13.74
CA ASP A 168 -1.45 -11.88 -12.52
C ASP A 168 -1.72 -10.96 -11.33
N TYR A 169 -1.47 -11.43 -10.12
CA TYR A 169 -1.50 -10.60 -8.92
C TYR A 169 -0.27 -10.80 -8.04
N THR A 170 0.02 -9.79 -7.23
CA THR A 170 0.99 -9.87 -6.14
C THR A 170 0.31 -9.65 -4.80
N ARG A 171 0.76 -10.37 -3.77
CA ARG A 171 0.33 -10.17 -2.39
C ARG A 171 1.17 -9.07 -1.77
N VAL A 172 0.54 -7.95 -1.43
CA VAL A 172 1.20 -6.83 -0.75
C VAL A 172 1.19 -7.10 0.74
N ALA A 173 2.35 -7.03 1.39
CA ALA A 173 2.51 -7.13 2.84
C ALA A 173 3.74 -6.32 3.27
N HIS A 174 3.71 -5.73 4.47
CA HIS A 174 4.93 -5.26 5.13
C HIS A 174 5.74 -6.46 5.65
N GLU A 175 7.08 -6.37 5.69
CA GLU A 175 8.03 -7.40 6.15
C GLU A 175 7.43 -8.51 7.05
N ASP A 176 7.33 -9.73 6.52
CA ASP A 176 6.76 -10.95 7.17
C ASP A 176 5.36 -10.80 7.81
N GLY A 177 4.64 -9.73 7.50
CA GLY A 177 3.29 -9.43 7.96
C GLY A 177 2.19 -10.11 7.15
N PRO A 178 0.91 -9.99 7.58
CA PRO A 178 -0.21 -10.50 6.82
C PRO A 178 -0.36 -9.76 5.49
N THR A 179 -0.95 -10.41 4.50
CA THR A 179 -1.34 -9.73 3.24
C THR A 179 -2.31 -8.59 3.54
N GLU A 180 -1.93 -7.39 3.09
CA GLU A 180 -2.68 -6.14 3.22
C GLU A 180 -3.48 -5.81 1.96
N ALA A 181 -3.06 -6.31 0.79
CA ALA A 181 -3.79 -6.17 -0.47
C ALA A 181 -3.39 -7.24 -1.50
N PHE A 182 -4.24 -7.44 -2.48
CA PHE A 182 -3.96 -8.19 -3.71
C PHE A 182 -3.92 -7.23 -4.89
N ASP A 183 -2.73 -7.00 -5.44
CA ASP A 183 -2.53 -6.05 -6.55
C ASP A 183 -2.57 -6.82 -7.88
N TYR A 184 -3.67 -6.67 -8.62
CA TYR A 184 -3.88 -7.28 -9.94
C TYR A 184 -3.30 -6.41 -11.05
N ARG A 185 -2.56 -7.04 -11.97
CA ARG A 185 -1.87 -6.37 -13.07
C ARG A 185 -1.99 -7.16 -14.36
N ALA A 186 -2.24 -6.46 -15.46
CA ALA A 186 -2.11 -6.96 -16.81
C ALA A 186 -0.67 -6.78 -17.33
N THR A 187 -0.07 -7.83 -17.85
CA THR A 187 1.23 -7.82 -18.54
C THR A 187 1.03 -8.06 -20.03
N GLY A 188 1.79 -7.38 -20.89
CA GLY A 188 1.59 -7.44 -22.34
C GLY A 188 1.94 -6.08 -22.97
N PRO A 189 0.96 -5.28 -23.40
CA PRO A 189 1.21 -3.94 -23.92
C PRO A 189 1.76 -3.02 -22.82
N ARG A 190 2.70 -2.14 -23.20
CA ARG A 190 3.20 -1.12 -22.29
C ARG A 190 2.15 -0.02 -22.18
N ILE A 191 1.76 0.35 -20.96
CA ILE A 191 0.80 1.42 -20.72
C ILE A 191 1.57 2.68 -20.34
N VAL A 192 1.42 3.75 -21.12
CA VAL A 192 2.22 4.97 -21.03
C VAL A 192 1.31 6.16 -20.75
N ILE A 193 1.70 7.03 -19.84
CA ILE A 193 0.96 8.26 -19.54
C ILE A 193 1.20 9.26 -20.68
N ALA A 194 0.16 9.58 -21.44
CA ALA A 194 0.20 10.62 -22.47
C ALA A 194 -0.08 11.99 -21.87
N ASN A 195 -1.22 12.14 -21.21
CA ASN A 195 -1.63 13.38 -20.60
C ASN A 195 -2.00 13.18 -19.14
N VAL A 196 -1.86 14.27 -18.37
CA VAL A 196 -2.31 14.35 -17.00
C VAL A 196 -3.19 15.59 -16.89
N ALA A 197 -4.40 15.39 -16.38
CA ALA A 197 -5.40 16.41 -16.15
C ALA A 197 -5.82 16.43 -14.68
N PHE A 198 -6.37 17.55 -14.25
CA PHE A 198 -6.86 17.76 -12.88
C PHE A 198 -8.28 18.30 -12.95
N THR A 199 -9.21 17.72 -12.20
CA THR A 199 -10.58 18.22 -12.08
C THR A 199 -10.78 18.87 -10.73
N ASP A 200 -11.72 19.81 -10.66
CA ASP A 200 -12.09 20.55 -9.44
C ASP A 200 -11.01 21.50 -8.89
N ALA A 201 -9.90 21.67 -9.62
CA ALA A 201 -8.92 22.74 -9.41
C ALA A 201 -9.35 24.01 -10.15
N ASP A 202 -8.98 25.18 -9.62
CA ASP A 202 -9.15 26.43 -10.36
C ASP A 202 -8.15 26.53 -11.55
N PRO A 203 -8.31 27.49 -12.49
CA PRO A 203 -7.42 27.62 -13.64
C PRO A 203 -5.95 27.89 -13.29
N ALA A 204 -5.67 28.64 -12.22
CA ALA A 204 -4.31 28.95 -11.78
C ALA A 204 -3.65 27.75 -11.08
N GLU A 205 -4.43 26.94 -10.37
CA GLU A 205 -4.01 25.65 -9.80
C GLU A 205 -3.74 24.64 -10.90
N SER A 206 -4.66 24.51 -11.87
CA SER A 206 -4.55 23.59 -13.01
C SER A 206 -3.31 23.83 -13.86
N SER A 207 -2.94 25.09 -14.10
CA SER A 207 -1.72 25.45 -14.84
C SER A 207 -0.45 24.99 -14.15
N GLU A 208 -0.42 25.05 -12.82
CA GLU A 208 0.76 24.72 -12.02
C GLU A 208 0.88 23.23 -11.76
N LEU A 209 -0.26 22.56 -11.51
CA LEU A 209 -0.35 21.10 -11.52
C LEU A 209 0.05 20.53 -12.88
N GLY A 210 -0.39 21.14 -13.98
CA GLY A 210 0.00 20.75 -15.34
C GLY A 210 1.50 20.91 -15.60
N SER A 211 2.13 21.92 -15.00
CA SER A 211 3.59 22.11 -15.05
C SER A 211 4.33 21.07 -14.20
N ALA A 212 3.83 20.77 -13.00
CA ALA A 212 4.40 19.75 -12.12
C ALA A 212 4.26 18.34 -12.72
N ALA A 213 3.15 18.05 -13.41
CA ALA A 213 2.88 16.74 -14.02
C ALA A 213 3.73 16.44 -15.28
N LYS A 214 4.54 17.38 -15.78
CA LYS A 214 5.37 17.16 -16.98
C LYS A 214 6.30 15.95 -16.84
N SER A 215 6.85 15.71 -15.65
CA SER A 215 7.75 14.57 -15.39
C SER A 215 7.07 13.21 -15.45
N LEU A 216 5.73 13.16 -15.41
CA LEU A 216 4.96 11.91 -15.48
C LEU A 216 4.63 11.52 -16.92
N ARG A 217 4.62 12.47 -17.86
CA ARG A 217 4.33 12.17 -19.27
C ARG A 217 5.43 11.32 -19.89
N GLY A 218 5.05 10.31 -20.65
CA GLY A 218 5.96 9.32 -21.26
C GLY A 218 6.46 8.24 -20.30
N THR A 219 6.11 8.31 -19.01
CA THR A 219 6.43 7.25 -18.04
C THR A 219 5.39 6.14 -18.09
N GLU A 220 5.75 4.95 -17.60
CA GLU A 220 4.83 3.83 -17.53
C GLU A 220 3.76 4.08 -16.45
N TYR A 221 2.50 3.81 -16.81
CA TYR A 221 1.36 3.95 -15.91
C TYR A 221 1.39 2.89 -14.82
N SER A 222 1.25 3.33 -13.58
CA SER A 222 0.96 2.49 -12.42
C SER A 222 0.14 3.32 -11.45
N ARG A 223 -1.06 2.85 -11.13
CA ARG A 223 -1.97 3.58 -10.23
C ARG A 223 -1.34 3.83 -8.87
N SER A 224 -0.77 2.81 -8.23
CA SER A 224 -0.11 2.95 -6.93
C SER A 224 1.08 3.93 -6.95
N LYS A 225 1.92 3.88 -7.98
CA LYS A 225 3.04 4.83 -8.13
C LYS A 225 2.55 6.26 -8.29
N LEU A 226 1.48 6.48 -9.05
CA LEU A 226 0.90 7.81 -9.22
C LEU A 226 0.42 8.38 -7.89
N VAL A 227 -0.34 7.60 -7.13
CA VAL A 227 -0.81 7.99 -5.78
C VAL A 227 0.37 8.34 -4.86
N GLN A 228 1.44 7.54 -4.87
CA GLN A 228 2.64 7.82 -4.07
C GLN A 228 3.38 9.11 -4.49
N GLN A 229 3.21 9.58 -5.72
CA GLN A 229 3.86 10.79 -6.22
C GLN A 229 3.02 12.05 -5.98
N GLU A 230 1.73 11.92 -5.64
CA GLU A 230 0.83 13.06 -5.38
C GLU A 230 1.40 14.01 -4.31
N ASP A 231 1.84 13.45 -3.18
CA ASP A 231 2.44 14.21 -2.06
C ASP A 231 3.72 14.96 -2.44
N LYS A 232 4.45 14.44 -3.42
CA LYS A 232 5.76 14.97 -3.84
C LYS A 232 5.64 16.00 -4.96
N ILE A 233 4.73 15.76 -5.90
CA ILE A 233 4.64 16.51 -7.15
C ILE A 233 3.48 17.51 -7.11
N PHE A 234 2.32 17.11 -6.59
CA PHE A 234 1.08 17.90 -6.74
C PHE A 234 0.69 18.63 -5.46
N LEU A 235 0.71 17.95 -4.31
CA LEU A 235 0.33 18.53 -3.03
C LEU A 235 1.12 19.82 -2.68
N PRO A 236 2.43 19.95 -3.00
CA PRO A 236 3.16 21.19 -2.76
C PRO A 236 2.57 22.43 -3.46
N VAL A 237 1.89 22.26 -4.60
CA VAL A 237 1.23 23.37 -5.33
C VAL A 237 0.14 24.03 -4.48
N PHE A 238 -0.55 23.23 -3.67
CA PHE A 238 -1.61 23.66 -2.76
C PHE A 238 -1.05 24.15 -1.42
N LEU A 239 -0.11 23.41 -0.84
CA LEU A 239 0.50 23.74 0.44
C LEU A 239 1.24 25.09 0.42
N GLN A 240 1.88 25.45 -0.70
CA GLN A 240 2.54 26.74 -0.84
C GLN A 240 1.55 27.92 -0.94
N ARG A 241 0.27 27.64 -1.23
CA ARG A 241 -0.81 28.63 -1.39
C ARG A 241 -1.76 28.66 -0.21
N GLY A 242 -1.49 27.96 0.89
CA GLY A 242 -2.33 27.97 2.09
C GLY A 242 -3.46 26.94 2.11
N TYR A 243 -3.55 26.04 1.14
CA TYR A 243 -4.55 24.97 1.12
C TYR A 243 -4.07 23.76 1.94
N LEU A 244 -4.12 23.90 3.26
CA LEU A 244 -3.51 22.96 4.21
C LEU A 244 -4.25 21.62 4.35
N LYS A 245 -5.46 21.52 3.80
CA LYS A 245 -6.29 20.31 3.79
C LYS A 245 -6.49 19.74 2.38
N ALA A 246 -5.70 20.22 1.42
CA ALA A 246 -5.77 19.72 0.06
C ALA A 246 -5.46 18.23 0.03
N HIS A 247 -6.23 17.48 -0.75
CA HIS A 247 -5.97 16.07 -1.03
C HIS A 247 -6.47 15.73 -2.43
N PHE A 248 -5.90 14.67 -3.01
CA PHE A 248 -6.34 14.12 -4.28
C PHE A 248 -7.22 12.90 -4.01
N ARG A 249 -8.23 12.71 -4.85
CA ARG A 249 -8.99 11.47 -4.91
C ARG A 249 -8.30 10.51 -5.88
N GLU A 250 -8.73 9.25 -5.87
CA GLU A 250 -8.13 8.23 -6.72
C GLU A 250 -8.12 8.66 -8.21
N PRO A 251 -6.97 8.52 -8.90
CA PRO A 251 -6.86 8.90 -10.29
C PRO A 251 -7.57 7.92 -11.22
N ASP A 252 -8.31 8.46 -12.19
CA ASP A 252 -8.91 7.71 -13.29
C ASP A 252 -7.98 7.72 -14.50
N ALA A 253 -7.86 6.61 -15.20
CA ALA A 253 -7.03 6.52 -16.40
C ALA A 253 -7.87 6.00 -17.56
N ARG A 254 -7.87 6.76 -18.66
CA ARG A 254 -8.63 6.41 -19.87
C ARG A 254 -7.70 6.25 -21.05
N ILE A 255 -7.99 5.27 -21.87
CA ILE A 255 -7.24 5.05 -23.12
C ILE A 255 -7.52 6.23 -24.06
N GLY A 256 -6.48 6.98 -24.40
CA GLY A 256 -6.52 8.04 -25.39
C GLY A 256 -6.16 7.53 -26.77
N GLN A 257 -5.03 6.83 -26.88
CA GLN A 257 -4.52 6.26 -28.13
C GLN A 257 -3.92 4.87 -27.91
N THR A 258 -4.10 3.99 -28.89
CA THR A 258 -3.43 2.68 -28.91
C THR A 258 -2.54 2.61 -30.15
N GLU A 259 -1.29 2.26 -29.95
CA GLU A 259 -0.33 1.93 -30.99
C GLU A 259 0.03 0.44 -30.91
N GLU A 260 0.88 -0.06 -31.81
CA GLU A 260 1.09 -1.51 -31.99
C GLU A 260 1.53 -2.24 -30.70
N ASN A 261 2.39 -1.62 -29.88
CA ASN A 261 2.86 -2.19 -28.61
C ASN A 261 2.54 -1.33 -27.37
N ASP A 262 2.07 -0.10 -27.58
CA ASP A 262 1.92 0.90 -26.53
C ASP A 262 0.46 1.37 -26.42
N ILE A 263 -0.03 1.49 -25.20
CA ILE A 263 -1.33 2.07 -24.87
C ILE A 263 -1.09 3.39 -24.15
N PHE A 264 -1.50 4.47 -24.77
CA PHE A 264 -1.38 5.82 -24.24
C PHE A 264 -2.64 6.17 -23.46
N VAL A 265 -2.47 6.47 -22.19
CA VAL A 265 -3.57 6.82 -21.28
C VAL A 265 -3.54 8.29 -20.88
N ASP A 266 -4.72 8.88 -20.80
CA ASP A 266 -4.97 10.17 -20.20
C ASP A 266 -5.39 9.95 -18.76
N VAL A 267 -4.58 10.44 -17.82
CA VAL A 267 -4.82 10.30 -16.38
C VAL A 267 -5.48 11.56 -15.85
N THR A 268 -6.55 11.41 -15.09
CA THR A 268 -7.27 12.52 -14.45
C THR A 268 -7.21 12.37 -12.94
N PHE A 269 -6.70 13.40 -12.26
CA PHE A 269 -6.68 13.50 -10.80
C PHE A 269 -7.78 14.45 -10.33
N PRO A 270 -8.83 13.96 -9.67
CA PRO A 270 -9.77 14.84 -8.99
C PRO A 270 -9.12 15.41 -7.73
N VAL A 271 -9.16 16.73 -7.55
CA VAL A 271 -8.61 17.38 -6.35
C VAL A 271 -9.72 17.94 -5.47
N ASP A 272 -9.51 17.88 -4.17
CA ASP A 272 -10.23 18.71 -3.21
C ASP A 272 -9.22 19.66 -2.56
N PRO A 273 -9.16 20.93 -2.99
CA PRO A 273 -8.23 21.91 -2.41
C PRO A 273 -8.52 22.21 -0.93
N GLY A 274 -9.77 22.04 -0.49
CA GLY A 274 -10.23 22.53 0.80
C GLY A 274 -10.14 24.06 0.96
N PRO A 275 -10.34 24.59 2.18
CA PRO A 275 -10.26 26.03 2.42
C PRO A 275 -8.80 26.53 2.42
N GLN A 276 -8.61 27.75 1.91
CA GLN A 276 -7.33 28.46 2.02
C GLN A 276 -7.18 29.09 3.41
N TYR A 277 -6.07 28.82 4.09
CA TYR A 277 -5.73 29.40 5.39
C TYR A 277 -4.73 30.54 5.23
N LYS A 278 -4.90 31.60 6.01
CA LYS A 278 -3.91 32.67 6.18
C LYS A 278 -3.04 32.43 7.41
N LEU A 279 -1.77 32.81 7.33
CA LEU A 279 -0.87 32.75 8.48
C LEU A 279 -1.23 33.85 9.48
N ASN A 280 -1.71 33.47 10.66
CA ASN A 280 -2.04 34.39 11.74
C ASN A 280 -0.81 34.75 12.58
N ALA A 281 -0.04 33.74 12.99
CA ALA A 281 1.14 33.95 13.82
C ALA A 281 2.12 32.77 13.75
N VAL A 282 3.36 33.01 14.17
CA VAL A 282 4.35 31.98 14.44
C VAL A 282 4.92 32.20 15.84
N THR A 283 4.76 31.20 16.70
CA THR A 283 5.25 31.21 18.09
C THR A 283 6.49 30.33 18.20
N LEU A 284 7.56 30.88 18.77
CA LEU A 284 8.80 30.15 19.05
C LEU A 284 8.84 29.75 20.51
N GLU A 285 9.25 28.52 20.77
CA GLU A 285 9.40 27.97 22.12
C GLU A 285 10.68 27.14 22.22
N GLY A 286 11.20 26.98 23.44
CA GLY A 286 12.36 26.11 23.71
C GLY A 286 13.71 26.66 23.27
N TYR A 287 13.78 27.89 22.74
CA TYR A 287 15.03 28.56 22.42
C TYR A 287 15.68 29.19 23.65
N LYS A 288 16.99 28.98 23.83
CA LYS A 288 17.81 29.59 24.89
C LYS A 288 19.17 30.03 24.35
N ALA A 289 19.84 29.19 23.57
CA ALA A 289 21.16 29.45 23.01
C ALA A 289 21.17 30.51 21.91
N ILE A 290 20.11 30.59 21.11
CA ILE A 290 19.98 31.54 20.01
C ILE A 290 18.79 32.48 20.30
N PRO A 291 19.02 33.81 20.39
CA PRO A 291 17.93 34.76 20.59
C PRO A 291 16.90 34.71 19.48
N SER A 292 15.64 34.98 19.83
CA SER A 292 14.51 34.97 18.88
C SER A 292 14.73 35.88 17.68
N ASP A 293 15.40 37.03 17.85
CA ASP A 293 15.59 37.97 16.75
C ASP A 293 16.50 37.39 15.66
N THR A 294 17.53 36.61 16.06
CA THR A 294 18.37 35.89 15.11
C THR A 294 17.62 34.73 14.45
N LEU A 295 16.77 34.03 15.21
CA LEU A 295 15.92 32.98 14.64
C LEU A 295 14.93 33.55 13.61
N ARG A 296 14.35 34.73 13.89
CA ARG A 296 13.43 35.41 12.97
C ARG A 296 14.11 35.93 11.70
N GLN A 297 15.41 36.24 11.74
CA GLN A 297 16.16 36.67 10.55
C GLN A 297 16.33 35.58 9.48
N VAL A 298 16.26 34.31 9.86
CA VAL A 298 16.34 33.18 8.91
C VAL A 298 14.96 32.65 8.50
N MET A 299 13.90 33.26 9.01
CA MET A 299 12.52 32.94 8.66
C MET A 299 12.02 33.90 7.58
N HIS A 300 11.32 33.38 6.57
CA HIS A 300 10.84 34.15 5.43
C HIS A 300 9.32 34.12 5.29
N PHE A 301 8.60 33.41 6.16
CA PHE A 301 7.14 33.43 6.18
C PHE A 301 6.57 34.85 6.40
N GLN A 302 5.38 35.09 5.87
CA GLN A 302 4.72 36.40 5.93
C GLN A 302 3.37 36.29 6.64
N VAL A 303 3.28 36.91 7.82
CA VAL A 303 2.01 36.98 8.57
C VAL A 303 0.97 37.77 7.77
N GLY A 304 -0.28 37.29 7.76
CA GLY A 304 -1.41 37.85 7.03
C GLY A 304 -1.54 37.38 5.58
N GLN A 305 -0.52 36.72 5.03
CA GLN A 305 -0.55 36.10 3.70
C GLN A 305 -1.08 34.66 3.76
N PRO A 306 -1.42 34.02 2.63
CA PRO A 306 -1.71 32.60 2.60
C PRO A 306 -0.59 31.80 3.27
N ALA A 307 -0.96 30.78 4.04
CA ALA A 307 -0.03 30.02 4.86
C ALA A 307 0.81 29.06 3.99
N ASP A 308 1.94 29.54 3.50
CA ASP A 308 2.90 28.73 2.74
C ASP A 308 3.58 27.69 3.66
N ALA A 309 3.02 26.49 3.72
CA ALA A 309 3.56 25.41 4.53
C ALA A 309 4.90 24.87 3.99
N ILE A 310 5.20 25.09 2.71
CA ILE A 310 6.50 24.75 2.11
C ILE A 310 7.57 25.73 2.63
N GLN A 311 7.25 27.02 2.70
CA GLN A 311 8.14 28.02 3.29
C GLN A 311 8.34 27.80 4.78
N VAL A 312 7.29 27.42 5.54
CA VAL A 312 7.45 27.06 6.97
C VAL A 312 8.43 25.89 7.13
N ARG A 313 8.35 24.87 6.28
CA ARG A 313 9.31 23.75 6.30
C ARG A 313 10.73 24.20 6.00
N LYS A 314 10.93 25.06 4.98
CA LYS A 314 12.24 25.63 4.65
C LYS A 314 12.80 26.46 5.81
N ASP A 315 11.97 27.27 6.46
CA ASP A 315 12.36 28.09 7.60
C ASP A 315 12.75 27.21 8.81
N VAL A 316 12.02 26.11 9.05
CA VAL A 316 12.38 25.09 10.04
C VAL A 316 13.77 24.51 9.74
N ASP A 317 14.06 24.18 8.49
CA ASP A 317 15.38 23.68 8.09
C ASP A 317 16.46 24.76 8.20
N SER A 318 16.15 26.02 7.92
CA SER A 318 17.06 27.15 8.14
C SER A 318 17.39 27.36 9.62
N ILE A 319 16.42 27.20 10.52
CA ILE A 319 16.65 27.23 11.98
C ILE A 319 17.57 26.08 12.38
N LYS A 320 17.28 24.85 11.94
CA LYS A 320 18.15 23.68 12.23
C LYS A 320 19.57 23.90 11.71
N ALA A 321 19.72 24.42 10.50
CA ALA A 321 21.02 24.75 9.92
C ALA A 321 21.76 25.84 10.73
N LEU A 322 21.05 26.84 11.23
CA LEU A 322 21.62 27.87 12.10
C LEU A 322 22.14 27.26 13.42
N TYR A 323 21.37 26.38 14.05
CA TYR A 323 21.80 25.65 15.24
C TYR A 323 23.01 24.75 14.97
N GLY A 324 22.99 23.97 13.89
CA GLY A 324 24.12 23.13 13.48
C GLY A 324 25.39 23.93 13.13
N SER A 325 25.25 25.16 12.63
CA SER A 325 26.39 26.06 12.41
C SER A 325 27.06 26.54 13.71
N ARG A 326 26.40 26.35 14.86
CA ARG A 326 26.88 26.66 16.21
C ARG A 326 27.14 25.40 17.05
N GLY A 327 27.25 24.24 16.41
CA GLY A 327 27.59 22.96 17.04
C GLY A 327 26.41 22.19 17.60
N TYR A 328 25.18 22.69 17.53
CA TYR A 328 24.00 21.99 18.03
C TYR A 328 23.51 20.95 17.00
N MET A 329 24.21 19.81 16.93
CA MET A 329 23.99 18.79 15.89
C MET A 329 22.76 17.91 16.15
N ASP A 330 22.38 17.74 17.42
CA ASP A 330 21.14 17.06 17.81
C ASP A 330 19.93 18.03 17.87
N ALA A 331 20.08 19.27 17.40
CA ALA A 331 18.99 20.24 17.40
C ALA A 331 17.80 19.76 16.57
N SER A 332 16.61 19.80 17.16
CA SER A 332 15.36 19.51 16.47
C SER A 332 14.37 20.65 16.62
N VAL A 333 13.50 20.77 15.63
CA VAL A 333 12.47 21.80 15.57
C VAL A 333 11.19 21.11 15.13
N GLN A 334 10.21 21.08 16.02
CA GLN A 334 8.89 20.54 15.76
C GLN A 334 7.96 21.69 15.35
N SER A 335 7.27 21.54 14.23
CA SER A 335 6.27 22.50 13.75
C SER A 335 4.88 21.90 13.93
N THR A 336 4.04 22.58 14.72
CA THR A 336 2.65 22.17 14.98
C THR A 336 1.70 23.23 14.44
N PRO A 337 0.87 22.93 13.42
CA PRO A 337 -0.16 23.85 12.93
C PRO A 337 -1.38 23.84 13.85
N GLU A 338 -1.81 25.02 14.28
CA GLU A 338 -3.06 25.25 15.02
C GLU A 338 -4.05 25.95 14.09
N LEU A 339 -4.96 25.17 13.52
CA LEU A 339 -5.96 25.64 12.56
C LEU A 339 -7.18 26.21 13.27
N ASP A 340 -7.56 27.43 12.90
CA ASP A 340 -8.87 28.00 13.19
C ASP A 340 -9.72 27.96 11.92
N ASN A 341 -10.64 27.00 11.87
CA ASN A 341 -11.53 26.81 10.72
C ASN A 341 -12.57 27.95 10.58
N ALA A 342 -12.90 28.64 11.67
CA ALA A 342 -13.92 29.70 11.66
C ALA A 342 -13.35 30.99 11.04
N SER A 343 -12.11 31.33 11.38
CA SER A 343 -11.40 32.49 10.80
C SER A 343 -10.59 32.16 9.55
N GLN A 344 -10.50 30.87 9.18
CA GLN A 344 -9.63 30.37 8.11
C GLN A 344 -8.18 30.84 8.28
N THR A 345 -7.67 30.70 9.50
CA THR A 345 -6.29 31.05 9.82
C THR A 345 -5.54 29.89 10.44
N VAL A 346 -4.21 29.97 10.40
CA VAL A 346 -3.31 29.02 11.07
C VAL A 346 -2.29 29.76 11.90
N THR A 347 -2.01 29.25 13.09
CA THR A 347 -0.85 29.63 13.88
C THR A 347 0.13 28.47 13.91
N TYR A 348 1.40 28.70 13.58
CA TYR A 348 2.43 27.66 13.70
C TYR A 348 3.18 27.80 15.02
N ARG A 349 3.15 26.74 15.83
CA ARG A 349 3.99 26.61 17.01
C ARG A 349 5.28 25.86 16.64
N LEU A 350 6.40 26.56 16.73
CA LEU A 350 7.73 26.02 16.48
C LEU A 350 8.42 25.76 17.83
N THR A 351 8.47 24.50 18.24
CA THR A 351 9.12 24.06 19.49
C THR A 351 10.52 23.56 19.18
N ILE A 352 11.53 24.22 19.76
CA ILE A 352 12.94 23.94 19.53
C ILE A 352 13.50 23.12 20.69
N HIS A 353 14.16 22.03 20.37
CA HIS A 353 15.02 21.29 21.30
C HIS A 353 16.46 21.45 20.83
N GLU A 354 17.24 22.24 21.57
CA GLU A 354 18.58 22.67 21.11
C GLU A 354 19.60 21.54 21.15
N GLY A 355 19.51 20.64 22.14
CA GLY A 355 20.52 19.59 22.35
C GLY A 355 21.84 20.15 22.88
N ASP A 356 22.89 19.32 22.80
CA ASP A 356 24.24 19.68 23.26
C ASP A 356 25.07 20.33 22.15
N VAL A 357 26.09 21.10 22.55
CA VAL A 357 27.08 21.64 21.61
C VAL A 357 28.15 20.59 21.35
N PHE A 358 28.32 20.26 20.07
CA PHE A 358 29.36 19.38 19.57
C PHE A 358 30.57 20.15 19.10
N LYS A 359 31.73 19.52 19.23
CA LYS A 359 33.02 20.01 18.77
C LYS A 359 33.50 19.22 17.57
N MET A 360 34.43 19.78 16.81
CA MET A 360 35.12 19.02 15.76
C MET A 360 35.97 17.91 16.41
N GLY A 361 35.81 16.69 15.92
CA GLY A 361 36.64 15.54 16.24
C GLY A 361 37.73 15.36 15.19
N ASP A 362 37.80 14.17 14.60
CA ASP A 362 38.80 13.82 13.61
C ASP A 362 38.35 14.14 12.18
N LEU A 363 39.32 14.46 11.31
CA LEU A 363 39.11 14.63 9.87
C LEU A 363 39.79 13.49 9.11
N GLU A 364 39.01 12.77 8.33
CA GLU A 364 39.50 11.79 7.37
C GLU A 364 39.19 12.22 5.94
N ILE A 365 40.17 12.07 5.04
CA ILE A 365 40.02 12.35 3.61
C ILE A 365 40.41 11.11 2.81
N LEU A 366 39.49 10.64 1.96
CA LEU A 366 39.57 9.41 1.18
C LEU A 366 39.34 9.67 -0.32
N GLY A 367 39.81 8.73 -1.15
CA GLY A 367 39.56 8.70 -2.59
C GLY A 367 40.46 9.58 -3.46
N VAL A 368 41.37 10.36 -2.87
CA VAL A 368 42.34 11.21 -3.58
C VAL A 368 43.78 10.75 -3.34
N ASP A 369 44.70 11.14 -4.23
CA ASP A 369 46.13 10.89 -4.05
C ASP A 369 46.72 11.68 -2.87
N SER A 370 47.87 11.25 -2.37
CA SER A 370 48.50 11.83 -1.18
C SER A 370 48.79 13.33 -1.28
N ARG A 371 49.17 13.85 -2.47
CA ARG A 371 49.47 15.27 -2.65
C ARG A 371 48.20 16.11 -2.60
N THR A 372 47.14 15.62 -3.22
CA THR A 372 45.82 16.26 -3.16
C THR A 372 45.25 16.22 -1.74
N LYS A 373 45.36 15.08 -1.05
CA LYS A 373 44.97 14.94 0.36
C LYS A 373 45.66 15.97 1.25
N GLU A 374 46.98 16.11 1.14
CA GLU A 374 47.75 17.09 1.92
C GLU A 374 47.29 18.53 1.66
N ARG A 375 47.02 18.89 0.39
CA ARG A 375 46.46 20.21 0.04
C ARG A 375 45.10 20.45 0.68
N LEU A 376 44.21 19.46 0.65
CA LEU A 376 42.89 19.55 1.26
C LEU A 376 42.99 19.69 2.79
N GLN A 377 43.85 18.91 3.44
CA GLN A 377 44.10 19.00 4.88
C GLN A 377 44.65 20.37 5.27
N ASN A 378 45.59 20.93 4.50
CA ASN A 378 46.14 22.26 4.75
C ASN A 378 45.12 23.39 4.57
N ASN A 379 44.13 23.20 3.71
CA ASN A 379 43.03 24.14 3.51
C ASN A 379 41.92 24.01 4.57
N TRP A 380 41.93 22.93 5.35
CA TRP A 380 40.93 22.69 6.39
C TRP A 380 41.27 23.50 7.65
N THR A 381 40.34 24.33 8.11
CA THR A 381 40.54 25.34 9.16
C THR A 381 39.69 25.13 10.42
N LEU A 382 38.86 24.07 10.45
CA LEU A 382 38.09 23.69 11.63
C LEU A 382 38.84 22.61 12.42
N PHE A 383 39.56 22.98 13.47
CA PHE A 383 40.47 22.07 14.16
C PHE A 383 39.77 21.28 15.26
N SER A 384 40.34 20.12 15.63
CA SER A 384 39.83 19.30 16.72
C SER A 384 39.66 20.14 18.01
N GLY A 385 38.49 20.04 18.63
CA GLY A 385 38.12 20.82 19.81
C GLY A 385 37.43 22.17 19.53
N ASP A 386 37.47 22.68 18.28
CA ASP A 386 36.68 23.84 17.88
C ASP A 386 35.19 23.51 17.93
N THR A 387 34.32 24.50 18.12
CA THR A 387 32.88 24.27 18.01
C THR A 387 32.54 23.84 16.59
N TYR A 388 31.85 22.72 16.46
CA TYR A 388 31.52 22.18 15.15
C TYR A 388 30.60 23.14 14.38
N ASN A 389 30.81 23.26 13.07
CA ASN A 389 29.99 24.09 12.21
C ASN A 389 29.58 23.28 10.98
N SER A 390 28.36 22.74 10.97
CA SER A 390 27.88 21.92 9.85
C SER A 390 27.83 22.67 8.51
N GLY A 391 27.70 24.01 8.54
CA GLY A 391 27.79 24.85 7.36
C GLY A 391 29.21 24.96 6.78
N TYR A 392 30.25 24.79 7.60
CA TYR A 392 31.64 24.84 7.17
C TYR A 392 31.98 23.68 6.24
N THR A 393 31.63 22.44 6.60
CA THR A 393 31.91 21.22 5.81
C THR A 393 31.39 21.34 4.37
N LYS A 394 30.13 21.76 4.21
CA LYS A 394 29.50 21.96 2.89
C LYS A 394 30.22 23.01 2.04
N ARG A 395 30.62 24.14 2.65
CA ARG A 395 31.37 25.20 1.97
C ARG A 395 32.77 24.74 1.57
N PHE A 396 33.45 24.03 2.47
CA PHE A 396 34.78 23.48 2.23
C PHE A 396 34.78 22.52 1.03
N VAL A 397 33.86 21.55 0.99
CA VAL A 397 33.75 20.61 -0.14
C VAL A 397 33.49 21.35 -1.46
N SER A 398 32.59 22.34 -1.44
CA SER A 398 32.29 23.16 -2.63
C SER A 398 33.50 23.95 -3.13
N GLN A 399 34.34 24.47 -2.22
CA GLN A 399 35.59 25.16 -2.56
C GLN A 399 36.66 24.18 -3.05
N ALA A 400 36.82 23.03 -2.37
CA ALA A 400 37.74 21.97 -2.75
C ALA A 400 37.52 21.47 -4.18
N LEU A 401 36.26 21.27 -4.58
CA LEU A 401 35.90 20.91 -5.95
C LEU A 401 36.32 21.96 -6.99
N ARG A 402 36.27 23.24 -6.63
CA ARG A 402 36.62 24.34 -7.54
C ARG A 402 38.12 24.64 -7.59
N ASP A 403 38.82 24.52 -6.48
CA ASP A 403 40.17 25.10 -6.34
C ASP A 403 41.28 24.03 -6.27
N VAL A 404 40.92 22.80 -5.89
CA VAL A 404 41.89 21.71 -5.66
C VAL A 404 41.66 20.54 -6.60
N LEU A 405 40.40 20.13 -6.78
CA LEU A 405 39.99 18.94 -7.56
C LEU A 405 39.56 19.29 -8.99
N THR A 406 40.09 20.38 -9.56
CA THR A 406 39.72 20.97 -10.85
C THR A 406 39.73 20.02 -12.07
N THR A 407 40.36 18.85 -11.94
CA THR A 407 40.49 17.83 -12.98
C THR A 407 39.65 16.61 -12.63
N GLY A 408 38.70 16.24 -13.51
CA GLY A 408 37.81 15.09 -13.36
C GLY A 408 36.44 15.47 -12.78
N GLU A 409 35.40 14.72 -13.16
CA GLU A 409 34.10 14.86 -12.49
C GLU A 409 34.15 14.06 -11.18
N TRP A 410 34.15 14.76 -10.05
CA TRP A 410 34.14 14.13 -8.72
C TRP A 410 32.73 14.09 -8.14
N ASN A 411 32.39 12.98 -7.47
CA ASN A 411 31.21 12.84 -6.65
C ASN A 411 31.63 12.77 -5.18
N PRO A 412 31.61 13.89 -4.44
CA PRO A 412 31.97 13.87 -3.03
C PRO A 412 30.84 13.23 -2.19
N ASP A 413 31.25 12.44 -1.23
CA ASP A 413 30.42 11.94 -0.14
C ASP A 413 30.96 12.45 1.19
N VAL A 414 30.05 12.92 2.05
CA VAL A 414 30.38 13.55 3.33
C VAL A 414 29.66 12.79 4.42
N LEU A 415 30.44 12.11 5.26
CA LEU A 415 29.93 11.41 6.42
C LEU A 415 30.31 12.18 7.69
N GLU A 416 29.30 12.64 8.42
CA GLU A 416 29.45 13.27 9.74
C GLU A 416 28.99 12.27 10.80
N THR A 417 29.91 11.78 11.63
CA THR A 417 29.62 10.82 12.70
C THR A 417 29.60 11.53 14.04
N LEU A 418 28.46 11.49 14.73
CA LEU A 418 28.30 12.11 16.04
C LEU A 418 28.72 11.14 17.15
N ASP A 419 29.77 11.48 17.90
CA ASP A 419 30.03 10.89 19.20
C ASP A 419 29.20 11.66 20.26
N ARG A 420 28.08 11.07 20.66
CA ARG A 420 27.18 11.67 21.68
C ARG A 420 27.73 11.61 23.09
N LYS A 421 28.73 10.78 23.37
CA LYS A 421 29.36 10.66 24.69
C LYS A 421 30.39 11.76 24.84
N ASP A 422 31.27 11.89 23.85
CA ASP A 422 32.39 12.85 23.88
C ASP A 422 32.02 14.20 23.27
N LYS A 423 30.80 14.31 22.69
CA LYS A 423 30.25 15.52 22.05
C LYS A 423 31.14 16.02 20.93
N THR A 424 31.60 15.10 20.09
CA THR A 424 32.42 15.40 18.92
C THR A 424 31.72 14.97 17.63
N VAL A 425 32.10 15.60 16.53
CA VAL A 425 31.74 15.20 15.17
C VAL A 425 33.00 14.84 14.41
N ASP A 426 33.12 13.57 14.06
CA ASP A 426 34.17 13.10 13.16
C ASP A 426 33.66 13.25 11.72
N VAL A 427 34.51 13.78 10.85
CA VAL A 427 34.16 14.07 9.45
C VAL A 427 35.01 13.22 8.53
N THR A 428 34.36 12.40 7.71
CA THR A 428 34.99 11.69 6.60
C THR A 428 34.54 12.30 5.28
N LEU A 429 35.51 12.80 4.51
CA LEU A 429 35.31 13.30 3.15
C LEU A 429 35.80 12.26 2.15
N HIS A 430 34.90 11.67 1.37
CA HIS A 430 35.25 10.68 0.36
C HIS A 430 34.98 11.23 -1.04
N PHE A 431 36.04 11.43 -1.82
CA PHE A 431 35.91 11.91 -3.19
C PHE A 431 35.97 10.75 -4.17
N ILE A 432 34.87 10.48 -4.88
CA ILE A 432 34.75 9.38 -5.83
C ILE A 432 34.87 9.94 -7.25
N ALA A 433 35.78 9.42 -8.07
CA ALA A 433 35.84 9.80 -9.48
C ALA A 433 34.62 9.24 -10.25
N ARG A 434 33.92 10.07 -11.01
CA ARG A 434 32.92 9.59 -11.97
C ARG A 434 33.66 8.89 -13.11
N GLN A 435 33.26 7.65 -13.39
CA GLN A 435 33.79 6.85 -14.49
C GLN A 435 33.21 7.28 -15.83
#